data_AF-A0A7C5DHL9-F1
#
_entry.id   AF-A0A7C5DHL9-F1
#
_cell.length_a   1.000
_cell.length_b   1.000
_cell.length_c   1.000
_cell.angle_alpha   90.00
_cell.angle_beta   90.00
_cell.angle_gamma   90.00
#
_symmetry.space_group_name_H-M   'P 1'
#
loop_
_entity.id
_entity.type
_entity.pdbx_description
1 polymer ?
#
loop_
_entity_poly.entity_id
_entity_poly.type
_entity_poly.pdbx_seq_one_letter_code
_entity_poly.pdbx_strand_id
1 'polypeptide(L)'
;MILVNSLFAVDHLIIAPAEFIPQANQIADFYQNHFGIERNIIDQQDIFNQFGESLEGIKEYIQSCFPDPETWSENSVLLIGSGTNLWELDIDKNRIMVYDTGNYVTDDGFVNLDDDPYPEIPIGRIPAQNVEQLELYTERMFQYIEEPTLGWWRDKMLILADDEHKSGHLEGTGGATGLNHTWQAQETGEVISNAVYVDKVLGIEYEFDQYGFKPDATDDLLDKLNEGRFIWHYIGHGCEFVLGDENYFKTAEHLSLLNNPENLFLFTTASGDVGHYSDPEYDCMAEQLLFYENGGSIASISATGSCGGNDNNTLFRSFFVNIINERMNLGTALLDAKLNSGASYSNSRLYNILGDPLMFINPPESDSSITITGNPDTLFAGDFVEFSVQSGNGITSGTAHTLIYESEYDIHYENSLNEQFYEVDYTKNGYFFYFGVTFFDEGEFQAGFTVPEDINFGDRGRILSYHFNNGQNKDFVSYYYPLSFAEPTQVDPGDIELDVISISTYPNPFQSNTKISYYLPDQTNVELSVYNI
;
A
#
# COMPACT_ATOMS: atom_id res chain seq x y z
N MET A 1 9.76 -31.80 32.16
CA MET A 1 9.10 -32.59 31.10
C MET A 1 10.02 -32.46 29.89
N ILE A 2 10.44 -33.54 29.24
CA ILE A 2 11.34 -33.41 28.06
C ILE A 2 10.49 -32.82 26.93
N LEU A 3 10.86 -31.65 26.39
CA LEU A 3 10.10 -30.95 25.33
C LEU A 3 10.05 -31.74 24.01
N VAL A 4 10.89 -32.78 23.86
CA VAL A 4 11.00 -33.63 22.67
C VAL A 4 9.81 -34.60 22.48
N ASN A 5 8.72 -34.48 23.25
CA ASN A 5 7.65 -35.50 23.27
C ASN A 5 6.29 -35.07 22.70
N SER A 6 6.17 -33.94 22.00
CA SER A 6 4.98 -33.63 21.19
C SER A 6 5.33 -33.59 19.70
N LEU A 7 5.37 -34.77 19.08
CA LEU A 7 5.41 -34.99 17.63
C LEU A 7 4.04 -34.71 16.99
N PHE A 8 3.44 -33.56 17.26
CA PHE A 8 2.32 -33.08 16.45
C PHE A 8 2.91 -32.23 15.32
N ALA A 9 2.30 -32.30 14.13
CA ALA A 9 2.56 -31.29 13.12
C ALA A 9 2.17 -29.94 13.74
N VAL A 10 3.13 -29.04 13.88
CA VAL A 10 2.92 -27.68 14.38
C VAL A 10 2.97 -26.81 13.14
N ASP A 11 1.90 -26.07 12.86
CA ASP A 11 1.87 -25.11 11.75
C ASP A 11 2.41 -23.75 12.19
N HIS A 12 2.19 -23.39 13.46
CA HIS A 12 2.59 -22.12 14.06
C HIS A 12 3.26 -22.30 15.43
N LEU A 13 4.53 -21.92 15.55
CA LEU A 13 5.28 -21.95 16.81
C LEU A 13 5.37 -20.55 17.41
N ILE A 14 4.88 -20.38 18.64
CA ILE A 14 4.96 -19.13 19.40
C ILE A 14 5.97 -19.31 20.54
N ILE A 15 7.01 -18.48 20.55
CA ILE A 15 8.03 -18.42 21.61
C ILE A 15 7.86 -17.12 22.37
N ALA A 16 7.67 -17.20 23.69
CA ALA A 16 7.45 -16.04 24.54
C ALA A 16 8.06 -16.25 25.93
N PRO A 17 8.42 -15.20 26.68
CA PRO A 17 8.70 -15.33 28.11
C PRO A 17 7.42 -15.60 28.91
N ALA A 18 7.56 -16.19 30.10
CA ALA A 18 6.45 -16.57 30.99
C ALA A 18 5.36 -15.50 31.17
N GLU A 19 5.73 -14.22 31.23
CA GLU A 19 4.79 -13.11 31.43
C GLU A 19 3.84 -12.88 30.24
N PHE A 20 4.23 -13.28 29.02
CA PHE A 20 3.45 -13.12 27.79
C PHE A 20 2.74 -14.40 27.35
N ILE A 21 2.96 -15.52 28.05
CA ILE A 21 2.28 -16.79 27.77
C ILE A 21 0.74 -16.65 27.77
N PRO A 22 0.09 -15.87 28.65
CA PRO A 22 -1.37 -15.70 28.59
C PRO A 22 -1.87 -15.15 27.24
N GLN A 23 -1.26 -14.09 26.72
CA GLN A 23 -1.61 -13.49 25.43
C GLN A 23 -1.15 -14.36 24.26
N ALA A 24 0.00 -15.03 24.38
CA ALA A 24 0.44 -16.03 23.41
C ALA A 24 -0.60 -17.15 23.22
N ASN A 25 -1.24 -17.61 24.31
CA ASN A 25 -2.35 -18.55 24.22
C ASN A 25 -3.58 -17.96 23.54
N GLN A 26 -3.88 -16.66 23.75
CA GLN A 26 -4.99 -16.00 23.05
C GLN A 26 -4.76 -15.97 21.54
N ILE A 27 -3.56 -15.58 21.08
CA ILE A 27 -3.18 -15.57 19.66
C ILE A 27 -3.26 -16.99 19.07
N ALA A 28 -2.67 -17.96 19.76
CA ALA A 28 -2.71 -19.37 19.37
C ALA A 28 -4.15 -19.92 19.24
N ASP A 29 -5.00 -19.68 20.25
CA ASP A 29 -6.38 -20.12 20.22
C ASP A 29 -7.20 -19.40 19.16
N PHE A 30 -6.92 -18.12 18.92
CA PHE A 30 -7.51 -17.36 17.81
C PHE A 30 -7.25 -18.06 16.48
N TYR A 31 -6.01 -18.40 16.15
CA TYR A 31 -5.69 -19.06 14.88
C TYR A 31 -6.29 -20.46 14.75
N GLN A 32 -6.27 -21.26 15.82
CA GLN A 32 -6.92 -22.57 15.78
C GLN A 32 -8.42 -22.44 15.54
N ASN A 33 -9.08 -21.52 16.24
CA ASN A 33 -10.54 -21.40 16.19
C ASN A 33 -11.04 -20.86 14.85
N HIS A 34 -10.29 -19.94 14.23
CA HIS A 34 -10.68 -19.28 12.98
C HIS A 34 -10.18 -19.99 11.73
N PHE A 35 -8.97 -20.54 11.78
CA PHE A 35 -8.27 -21.05 10.60
C PHE A 35 -7.89 -22.54 10.72
N GLY A 36 -8.07 -23.15 11.89
CA GLY A 36 -7.70 -24.56 12.10
C GLY A 36 -6.19 -24.81 12.10
N ILE A 37 -5.38 -23.78 12.29
CA ILE A 37 -3.91 -23.83 12.31
C ILE A 37 -3.46 -24.45 13.63
N GLU A 38 -2.73 -25.57 13.54
CA GLU A 38 -2.18 -26.24 14.72
C GLU A 38 -0.99 -25.46 15.28
N ARG A 39 -0.93 -25.35 16.61
CA ARG A 39 -0.09 -24.36 17.28
C ARG A 39 0.61 -24.92 18.50
N ASN A 40 1.82 -24.42 18.74
CA ASN A 40 2.62 -24.73 19.91
C ASN A 40 3.08 -23.43 20.57
N ILE A 41 2.88 -23.31 21.88
CA ILE A 41 3.37 -22.18 22.67
C ILE A 41 4.44 -22.71 23.62
N ILE A 42 5.58 -22.03 23.68
CA ILE A 42 6.67 -22.40 24.57
C ILE A 42 7.22 -21.19 25.31
N ASP A 43 7.51 -21.40 26.61
CA ASP A 43 8.29 -20.45 27.40
C ASP A 43 9.75 -20.49 26.94
N GLN A 44 10.32 -19.34 26.57
CA GLN A 44 11.73 -19.25 26.22
C GLN A 44 12.64 -19.84 27.33
N GLN A 45 12.28 -19.68 28.60
CA GLN A 45 13.06 -20.25 29.69
C GLN A 45 13.11 -21.78 29.65
N ASP A 46 12.06 -22.45 29.16
CA ASP A 46 12.03 -23.90 28.98
C ASP A 46 12.95 -24.36 27.85
N ILE A 47 13.08 -23.55 26.78
CA ILE A 47 14.10 -23.76 25.74
C ILE A 47 15.50 -23.69 26.37
N PHE A 48 15.78 -22.64 27.14
CA PHE A 48 17.09 -22.46 27.77
C PHE A 48 17.46 -23.61 28.70
N ASN A 49 16.49 -24.08 29.48
CA ASN A 49 16.67 -25.19 30.40
C ASN A 49 17.07 -26.50 29.69
N GLN A 50 16.72 -26.67 28.40
CA GLN A 50 16.93 -27.91 27.66
C GLN A 50 18.01 -27.82 26.58
N PHE A 51 18.05 -26.73 25.82
CA PHE A 51 18.95 -26.51 24.67
C PHE A 51 20.08 -25.52 24.98
N GLY A 52 20.00 -24.85 26.13
CA GLY A 52 20.95 -23.80 26.52
C GLY A 52 20.44 -22.41 26.19
N GLU A 53 20.88 -21.44 26.98
CA GLU A 53 20.64 -20.01 26.75
C GLU A 53 21.61 -19.52 25.67
N SER A 54 21.27 -19.76 24.40
CA SER A 54 22.01 -19.27 23.24
C SER A 54 21.12 -19.16 22.01
N LEU A 55 21.60 -18.43 20.99
CA LEU A 55 20.94 -18.36 19.68
C LEU A 55 20.81 -19.74 19.04
N GLU A 56 21.88 -20.54 19.10
CA GLU A 56 21.88 -21.92 18.62
C GLU A 56 20.88 -22.79 19.39
N GLY A 57 20.71 -22.60 20.70
CA GLY A 57 19.74 -23.36 21.49
C GLY A 57 18.29 -23.10 21.06
N ILE A 58 17.96 -21.84 20.75
CA ILE A 58 16.65 -21.49 20.17
C ILE A 58 16.48 -22.09 18.78
N LYS A 59 17.48 -21.95 17.91
CA LYS A 59 17.46 -22.53 16.55
C LYS A 59 17.31 -24.05 16.57
N GLU A 60 18.05 -24.76 17.43
CA GLU A 60 17.94 -26.21 17.61
C GLU A 60 16.54 -26.63 18.08
N TYR A 61 15.91 -25.85 18.95
CA TYR A 61 14.53 -26.10 19.37
C TYR A 61 13.53 -25.91 18.22
N ILE A 62 13.65 -24.82 17.45
CA ILE A 62 12.82 -24.57 16.26
C ILE A 62 12.99 -25.72 15.26
N GLN A 63 14.23 -26.10 14.93
CA GLN A 63 14.51 -27.24 14.05
C GLN A 63 13.87 -28.55 14.55
N SER A 64 13.84 -28.77 15.87
CA SER A 64 13.21 -29.95 16.45
C SER A 64 11.68 -29.97 16.32
N CYS A 65 11.05 -28.79 16.20
CA CYS A 65 9.61 -28.65 15.97
C CYS A 65 9.24 -28.90 14.50
N PHE A 66 10.16 -28.64 13.57
CA PHE A 66 9.94 -28.76 12.13
C PHE A 66 10.92 -29.75 11.47
N PRO A 67 10.77 -31.07 11.71
CA PRO A 67 11.72 -32.07 11.25
C PRO A 67 11.64 -32.40 9.75
N ASP A 68 10.60 -31.92 9.04
CA ASP A 68 10.39 -32.19 7.61
C ASP A 68 10.65 -30.92 6.76
N PRO A 69 11.80 -30.88 6.04
CA PRO A 69 12.15 -29.75 5.19
C PRO A 69 11.14 -29.43 4.09
N GLU A 70 10.33 -30.40 3.64
CA GLU A 70 9.33 -30.16 2.60
C GLU A 70 8.19 -29.25 3.06
N THR A 71 8.05 -29.03 4.36
CA THR A 71 6.94 -28.26 4.96
C THR A 71 7.37 -26.89 5.50
N TRP A 72 8.67 -26.57 5.56
CA TRP A 72 9.15 -25.38 6.26
C TRP A 72 8.47 -24.07 5.83
N SER A 73 8.27 -23.86 4.54
CA SER A 73 7.63 -22.65 4.00
C SER A 73 6.11 -22.58 4.26
N GLU A 74 5.48 -23.69 4.67
CA GLU A 74 4.06 -23.77 5.03
C GLU A 74 3.83 -23.49 6.54
N ASN A 75 4.90 -23.42 7.32
CA ASN A 75 4.88 -23.19 8.75
C ASN A 75 5.16 -21.72 9.10
N SER A 76 5.19 -21.39 10.40
CA SER A 76 5.58 -20.05 10.86
C SER A 76 6.11 -20.04 12.30
N VAL A 77 6.94 -19.05 12.61
CA VAL A 77 7.46 -18.77 13.96
C VAL A 77 7.10 -17.34 14.36
N LEU A 78 6.52 -17.19 15.55
CA LEU A 78 6.25 -15.90 16.18
C LEU A 78 7.07 -15.75 17.46
N LEU A 79 7.86 -14.69 17.53
CA LEU A 79 8.57 -14.27 18.73
C LEU A 79 7.77 -13.20 19.46
N ILE A 80 7.41 -13.42 20.72
CA ILE A 80 6.70 -12.42 21.53
C ILE A 80 7.64 -11.88 22.58
N GLY A 81 7.98 -10.60 22.44
CA GLY A 81 8.84 -9.85 23.33
C GLY A 81 9.82 -8.95 22.58
N SER A 82 10.09 -7.79 23.17
CA SER A 82 11.22 -6.96 22.80
C SER A 82 12.56 -7.63 23.14
N GLY A 83 13.63 -7.17 22.52
CA GLY A 83 14.97 -7.61 22.86
C GLY A 83 16.03 -6.67 22.30
N THR A 84 17.23 -6.72 22.88
CA THR A 84 18.36 -5.88 22.47
C THR A 84 19.56 -6.73 22.07
N ASN A 85 20.51 -6.13 21.34
CA ASN A 85 21.81 -6.76 21.05
C ASN A 85 22.71 -6.91 22.29
N LEU A 86 22.27 -6.44 23.47
CA LEU A 86 22.95 -6.58 24.75
C LEU A 86 22.17 -7.53 25.67
N TRP A 87 21.82 -8.72 25.17
CA TRP A 87 21.05 -9.74 25.90
C TRP A 87 21.62 -10.06 27.29
N GLU A 88 22.95 -10.16 27.41
CA GLU A 88 23.66 -10.49 28.66
C GLU A 88 23.54 -9.42 29.75
N LEU A 89 22.99 -8.24 29.42
CA LEU A 89 22.76 -7.15 30.37
C LEU A 89 21.31 -7.16 30.86
N ASP A 90 21.14 -6.79 32.13
CA ASP A 90 19.84 -6.57 32.76
C ASP A 90 19.25 -5.24 32.27
N ILE A 91 18.65 -5.27 31.08
CA ILE A 91 18.01 -4.13 30.42
C ILE A 91 16.50 -4.39 30.40
N ASP A 92 15.72 -3.39 30.81
CA ASP A 92 14.25 -3.51 30.88
C ASP A 92 13.61 -3.88 29.53
N LYS A 93 14.24 -3.58 28.39
CA LYS A 93 13.78 -3.98 27.04
C LYS A 93 14.08 -5.46 26.70
N ASN A 94 14.94 -6.16 27.43
CA ASN A 94 15.24 -7.58 27.17
C ASN A 94 14.10 -8.46 27.70
N ARG A 95 13.23 -8.93 26.79
CA ARG A 95 12.15 -9.91 27.09
C ARG A 95 12.38 -11.24 26.39
N ILE A 96 12.90 -11.20 25.17
CA ILE A 96 13.24 -12.39 24.38
C ILE A 96 14.50 -12.12 23.54
N MET A 97 15.40 -13.09 23.42
CA MET A 97 16.62 -12.96 22.60
C MET A 97 16.34 -12.45 21.17
N VAL A 98 17.26 -11.62 20.67
CA VAL A 98 17.36 -11.23 19.25
C VAL A 98 18.52 -11.98 18.62
N TYR A 99 18.43 -12.32 17.35
CA TYR A 99 19.54 -12.99 16.66
C TYR A 99 20.54 -11.95 16.16
N ASP A 100 21.52 -11.65 17.02
CA ASP A 100 22.64 -10.77 16.71
C ASP A 100 23.87 -11.56 16.27
N THR A 101 24.36 -11.27 15.06
CA THR A 101 25.58 -11.88 14.51
C THR A 101 26.86 -11.13 14.91
N GLY A 102 26.73 -10.01 15.62
CA GLY A 102 27.77 -9.02 15.89
C GLY A 102 28.07 -8.10 14.71
N ASN A 103 27.50 -8.35 13.53
CA ASN A 103 27.61 -7.48 12.35
C ASN A 103 26.26 -6.86 11.94
N TYR A 104 25.18 -7.59 12.19
CA TYR A 104 23.80 -7.22 11.90
C TYR A 104 22.86 -8.07 12.75
N VAL A 105 21.67 -7.54 13.01
CA VAL A 105 20.59 -8.22 13.74
C VAL A 105 19.51 -8.66 12.77
N THR A 106 19.09 -9.93 12.82
CA THR A 106 18.01 -10.45 11.97
C THR A 106 17.42 -11.72 12.54
N ASP A 107 16.10 -11.78 12.70
CA ASP A 107 15.41 -12.96 13.18
C ASP A 107 15.44 -14.12 12.17
N ASP A 108 15.82 -13.88 10.89
CA ASP A 108 16.03 -14.93 9.88
C ASP A 108 17.00 -16.01 10.38
N GLY A 109 17.98 -15.64 11.22
CA GLY A 109 18.95 -16.58 11.77
C GLY A 109 18.35 -17.66 12.66
N PHE A 110 17.18 -17.43 13.28
CA PHE A 110 16.48 -18.45 14.06
C PHE A 110 15.80 -19.52 13.20
N VAL A 111 15.50 -19.20 11.94
CA VAL A 111 14.71 -20.02 11.01
C VAL A 111 15.47 -20.39 9.73
N ASN A 112 16.75 -20.08 9.68
CA ASN A 112 17.72 -20.75 8.83
C ASN A 112 18.03 -22.11 9.46
N LEU A 113 17.58 -23.23 8.90
CA LEU A 113 17.58 -24.56 9.50
C LEU A 113 18.49 -25.55 8.75
N ASP A 114 18.99 -25.17 7.57
CA ASP A 114 19.93 -25.98 6.80
C ASP A 114 21.37 -25.41 6.79
N ASP A 115 22.20 -25.87 5.84
CA ASP A 115 23.62 -25.52 5.74
C ASP A 115 23.88 -24.20 4.98
N ASP A 116 22.85 -23.61 4.36
CA ASP A 116 22.95 -22.33 3.65
C ASP A 116 22.60 -21.15 4.58
N PRO A 117 22.59 -19.88 4.12
CA PRO A 117 22.32 -18.73 5.00
C PRO A 117 20.87 -18.21 4.94
N TYR A 118 19.98 -18.81 4.15
CA TYR A 118 18.62 -18.32 3.90
C TYR A 118 17.64 -18.74 5.00
N PRO A 119 16.53 -18.02 5.23
CA PRO A 119 15.48 -18.50 6.12
C PRO A 119 14.58 -19.50 5.36
N GLU A 120 14.09 -20.54 6.02
CA GLU A 120 13.15 -21.49 5.41
C GLU A 120 11.73 -21.38 5.96
N ILE A 121 11.57 -20.79 7.15
CA ILE A 121 10.27 -20.63 7.81
C ILE A 121 9.94 -19.14 7.93
N PRO A 122 8.73 -18.70 7.53
CA PRO A 122 8.21 -17.38 7.85
C PRO A 122 8.35 -17.03 9.34
N ILE A 123 8.98 -15.90 9.65
CA ILE A 123 9.19 -15.43 11.03
C ILE A 123 8.76 -13.98 11.21
N GLY A 124 8.15 -13.69 12.37
CA GLY A 124 7.87 -12.33 12.82
C GLY A 124 7.99 -12.20 14.33
N ARG A 125 8.01 -10.95 14.80
CA ARG A 125 8.21 -10.59 16.20
C ARG A 125 7.18 -9.55 16.63
N ILE A 126 6.51 -9.75 17.75
CA ILE A 126 5.77 -8.69 18.46
C ILE A 126 6.70 -8.14 19.56
N PRO A 127 7.35 -6.98 19.37
CA PRO A 127 8.39 -6.47 20.27
C PRO A 127 7.81 -5.80 21.53
N ALA A 128 6.86 -6.46 22.21
CA ALA A 128 6.24 -5.92 23.42
C ALA A 128 7.22 -5.94 24.60
N GLN A 129 7.31 -4.83 25.34
CA GLN A 129 8.16 -4.67 26.51
C GLN A 129 7.43 -4.99 27.82
N ASN A 130 6.10 -5.02 27.78
CA ASN A 130 5.23 -5.29 28.92
C ASN A 130 3.87 -5.84 28.45
N VAL A 131 3.07 -6.25 29.42
CA VAL A 131 1.77 -6.88 29.20
C VAL A 131 0.79 -5.92 28.53
N GLU A 132 0.81 -4.64 28.90
CA GLU A 132 -0.09 -3.63 28.36
C GLU A 132 0.13 -3.41 26.85
N GLN A 133 1.39 -3.36 26.39
CA GLN A 133 1.72 -3.28 24.96
C GLN A 133 1.25 -4.51 24.19
N LEU A 134 1.41 -5.70 24.77
CA LEU A 134 0.99 -6.95 24.14
C LEU A 134 -0.53 -7.09 24.08
N GLU A 135 -1.24 -6.65 25.12
CA GLU A 135 -2.70 -6.56 25.15
C GLU A 135 -3.20 -5.60 24.07
N LEU A 136 -2.62 -4.39 23.98
CA LEU A 136 -2.96 -3.40 22.95
C LEU A 136 -2.80 -3.98 21.54
N TYR A 137 -1.67 -4.65 21.26
CA TYR A 137 -1.42 -5.25 19.95
C TYR A 137 -2.41 -6.38 19.64
N THR A 138 -2.65 -7.27 20.62
CA THR A 138 -3.50 -8.44 20.45
C THR A 138 -4.96 -8.04 20.21
N GLU A 139 -5.47 -7.06 20.94
CA GLU A 139 -6.81 -6.50 20.74
C GLU A 139 -6.97 -5.90 19.33
N ARG A 140 -5.98 -5.10 18.90
CA ARG A 140 -5.96 -4.54 17.54
C ARG A 140 -5.94 -5.61 16.47
N MET A 141 -5.13 -6.65 16.64
CA MET A 141 -5.03 -7.76 15.70
C MET A 141 -6.36 -8.50 15.56
N PHE A 142 -7.01 -8.83 16.69
CA PHE A 142 -8.32 -9.49 16.65
C PHE A 142 -9.38 -8.60 16.00
N GLN A 143 -9.45 -7.32 16.36
CA GLN A 143 -10.36 -6.37 15.71
C GLN A 143 -10.09 -6.26 14.20
N TYR A 144 -8.82 -6.18 13.79
CA TYR A 144 -8.41 -6.06 12.40
C TYR A 144 -8.88 -7.26 11.53
N ILE A 145 -8.93 -8.46 12.13
CA ILE A 145 -9.25 -9.71 11.43
C ILE A 145 -10.74 -10.08 11.56
N GLU A 146 -11.32 -10.01 12.76
CA GLU A 146 -12.70 -10.43 13.04
C GLU A 146 -13.72 -9.35 12.67
N GLU A 147 -13.39 -8.09 12.98
CA GLU A 147 -14.26 -6.94 12.82
C GLU A 147 -13.60 -5.81 12.01
N PRO A 148 -13.07 -6.09 10.79
CA PRO A 148 -12.42 -5.07 9.98
C PRO A 148 -13.30 -3.85 9.76
N THR A 149 -12.73 -2.66 9.98
CA THR A 149 -13.32 -1.40 9.55
C THR A 149 -13.42 -1.39 8.03
N LEU A 150 -14.63 -1.48 7.48
CA LEU A 150 -14.85 -1.39 6.04
C LEU A 150 -14.67 0.05 5.55
N GLY A 151 -14.09 0.21 4.36
CA GLY A 151 -13.97 1.49 3.68
C GLY A 151 -12.84 1.53 2.66
N TRP A 152 -12.80 2.62 1.90
CA TRP A 152 -11.79 2.86 0.86
C TRP A 152 -10.34 2.81 1.36
N TRP A 153 -10.09 3.01 2.66
CA TRP A 153 -8.74 2.90 3.21
C TRP A 153 -8.08 1.54 2.92
N ARG A 154 -8.90 0.46 2.84
CA ARG A 154 -8.46 -0.91 2.51
C ARG A 154 -7.99 -1.07 1.07
N ASP A 155 -8.29 -0.11 0.20
CA ASP A 155 -7.94 -0.10 -1.22
C ASP A 155 -6.95 1.02 -1.58
N LYS A 156 -6.43 1.74 -0.58
CA LYS A 156 -5.49 2.85 -0.76
C LYS A 156 -4.10 2.51 -0.21
N MET A 157 -3.10 2.55 -1.09
CA MET A 157 -1.68 2.46 -0.73
C MET A 157 -1.07 3.86 -0.82
N LEU A 158 -0.23 4.23 0.14
CA LEU A 158 0.55 5.47 0.11
C LEU A 158 2.03 5.16 -0.08
N ILE A 159 2.64 5.74 -1.11
CA ILE A 159 4.08 5.76 -1.31
C ILE A 159 4.60 7.17 -1.00
N LEU A 160 5.57 7.26 -0.09
CA LEU A 160 6.35 8.46 0.17
C LEU A 160 7.77 8.26 -0.36
N ALA A 161 8.22 9.14 -1.24
CA ALA A 161 9.59 9.12 -1.77
C ALA A 161 10.37 10.34 -1.30
N ASP A 162 11.59 10.11 -0.84
CA ASP A 162 12.59 11.15 -0.56
C ASP A 162 12.97 11.90 -1.86
N ASP A 163 13.52 13.10 -1.70
CA ASP A 163 13.95 13.95 -2.81
C ASP A 163 15.42 13.68 -3.19
N GLU A 164 15.89 14.38 -4.21
CA GLU A 164 17.25 14.26 -4.72
C GLU A 164 18.28 15.12 -3.97
N HIS A 165 17.85 16.00 -3.07
CA HIS A 165 18.72 16.99 -2.46
C HIS A 165 19.49 16.39 -1.28
N LYS A 166 20.82 16.47 -1.32
CA LYS A 166 21.69 16.15 -0.18
C LYS A 166 22.71 17.27 0.01
N SER A 167 23.33 17.36 1.18
CA SER A 167 24.17 18.51 1.61
C SER A 167 25.12 19.07 0.54
N GLY A 168 24.64 20.02 -0.28
CA GLY A 168 25.36 20.67 -1.37
C GLY A 168 25.46 19.91 -2.71
N HIS A 169 24.75 18.81 -2.90
CA HIS A 169 24.74 18.02 -4.13
C HIS A 169 23.36 17.40 -4.43
N LEU A 170 23.14 16.97 -5.69
CA LEU A 170 22.03 16.08 -6.04
C LEU A 170 22.52 14.63 -5.99
N GLU A 171 21.70 13.74 -5.47
CA GLU A 171 21.84 12.30 -5.66
C GLU A 171 20.85 11.78 -6.70
N GLY A 172 20.85 10.48 -6.97
CA GLY A 172 19.85 9.90 -7.86
C GLY A 172 19.88 10.39 -9.31
N THR A 173 20.94 11.07 -9.75
CA THR A 173 21.09 11.67 -11.10
C THR A 173 21.10 10.65 -12.26
N GLY A 174 20.79 9.38 -11.99
CA GLY A 174 20.48 8.36 -12.96
C GLY A 174 19.60 7.28 -12.34
N GLY A 175 18.62 6.78 -13.11
CA GLY A 175 17.60 5.83 -12.61
C GLY A 175 18.15 4.50 -12.07
N ALA A 176 19.33 4.05 -12.51
CA ALA A 176 19.92 2.78 -12.09
C ALA A 176 20.82 2.85 -10.83
N THR A 177 20.95 4.03 -10.21
CA THR A 177 21.86 4.24 -9.07
C THR A 177 21.35 3.65 -7.76
N GLY A 178 20.05 3.33 -7.68
CA GLY A 178 19.39 2.97 -6.43
C GLY A 178 19.09 4.16 -5.51
N LEU A 179 19.38 5.38 -5.96
CA LEU A 179 19.23 6.62 -5.19
C LEU A 179 18.25 7.60 -5.87
N ASN A 180 17.55 7.16 -6.92
CA ASN A 180 16.45 7.93 -7.51
C ASN A 180 15.13 7.44 -6.90
N HIS A 181 14.76 8.01 -5.77
CA HIS A 181 13.63 7.54 -4.97
C HIS A 181 12.28 7.76 -5.66
N THR A 182 12.11 8.87 -6.39
CA THR A 182 10.92 9.10 -7.23
C THR A 182 10.78 8.03 -8.32
N TRP A 183 11.86 7.68 -9.01
CA TRP A 183 11.85 6.59 -10.01
C TRP A 183 11.45 5.26 -9.37
N GLN A 184 12.00 4.93 -8.19
CA GLN A 184 11.65 3.71 -7.46
C GLN A 184 10.18 3.70 -7.02
N ALA A 185 9.64 4.85 -6.59
CA ALA A 185 8.21 5.01 -6.28
C ALA A 185 7.33 4.81 -7.52
N GLN A 186 7.77 5.28 -8.69
CA GLN A 186 7.11 5.00 -9.96
C GLN A 186 7.09 3.51 -10.27
N GLU A 187 8.26 2.84 -10.28
CA GLU A 187 8.35 1.39 -10.55
C GLU A 187 7.57 0.54 -9.54
N THR A 188 7.52 0.98 -8.27
CA THR A 188 6.75 0.31 -7.23
C THR A 188 5.26 0.43 -7.47
N GLY A 189 4.76 1.61 -7.86
CA GLY A 189 3.35 1.79 -8.21
C GLY A 189 2.90 0.97 -9.43
N GLU A 190 3.79 0.78 -10.41
CA GLU A 190 3.48 0.07 -11.66
C GLU A 190 3.26 -1.44 -11.51
N VAL A 191 3.75 -2.06 -10.43
CA VAL A 191 3.55 -3.50 -10.17
C VAL A 191 2.27 -3.78 -9.35
N ILE A 192 1.59 -2.75 -8.86
CA ILE A 192 0.39 -2.87 -8.07
C ILE A 192 -0.83 -3.10 -8.97
N SER A 193 -1.77 -3.95 -8.54
CA SER A 193 -3.05 -4.13 -9.23
C SER A 193 -3.77 -2.79 -9.46
N ASN A 194 -4.32 -2.60 -10.67
CA ASN A 194 -5.11 -1.41 -11.03
C ASN A 194 -6.40 -1.25 -10.21
N ALA A 195 -6.80 -2.28 -9.46
CA ALA A 195 -7.89 -2.19 -8.50
C ALA A 195 -7.53 -1.27 -7.32
N VAL A 196 -6.26 -1.21 -6.93
CA VAL A 196 -5.77 -0.44 -5.78
C VAL A 196 -5.45 0.99 -6.21
N TYR A 197 -5.90 1.95 -5.40
CA TYR A 197 -5.52 3.35 -5.54
C TYR A 197 -4.15 3.60 -4.90
N VAL A 198 -3.12 3.76 -5.74
CA VAL A 198 -1.76 4.10 -5.28
C VAL A 198 -1.60 5.62 -5.27
N ASP A 199 -1.51 6.19 -4.08
CA ASP A 199 -1.24 7.60 -3.83
C ASP A 199 0.27 7.83 -3.63
N LYS A 200 0.79 8.97 -4.12
CA LYS A 200 2.22 9.28 -4.09
C LYS A 200 2.46 10.66 -3.49
N VAL A 201 3.27 10.72 -2.45
CA VAL A 201 3.88 11.94 -1.92
C VAL A 201 5.34 11.91 -2.34
N LEU A 202 5.71 12.73 -3.32
CA LEU A 202 7.06 12.75 -3.85
C LEU A 202 7.76 13.99 -3.31
N GLY A 203 8.82 13.82 -2.54
CA GLY A 203 9.55 14.92 -1.90
C GLY A 203 9.95 16.01 -2.89
N ILE A 204 10.26 15.64 -4.13
CA ILE A 204 10.61 16.55 -5.24
C ILE A 204 9.54 17.59 -5.59
N GLU A 205 8.26 17.33 -5.24
CA GLU A 205 7.13 18.22 -5.52
C GLU A 205 6.95 19.33 -4.47
N TYR A 206 7.70 19.27 -3.38
CA TYR A 206 7.53 20.15 -2.23
C TYR A 206 8.74 21.06 -2.01
N GLU A 207 8.45 22.28 -1.59
CA GLU A 207 9.43 23.33 -1.37
C GLU A 207 10.06 23.22 0.03
N PHE A 208 11.32 23.65 0.12
CA PHE A 208 12.02 23.78 1.39
C PHE A 208 11.54 24.98 2.21
N ASP A 209 11.48 24.80 3.53
CA ASP A 209 11.38 25.89 4.47
C ASP A 209 12.77 26.48 4.83
N GLN A 210 12.79 27.44 5.76
CA GLN A 210 14.03 28.10 6.20
C GLN A 210 15.00 27.20 6.98
N TYR A 211 14.56 26.03 7.42
CA TYR A 211 15.34 25.03 8.17
C TYR A 211 15.85 23.90 7.28
N GLY A 212 15.45 23.86 6.01
CA GLY A 212 15.78 22.78 5.09
C GLY A 212 14.81 21.60 5.19
N PHE A 213 13.61 21.81 5.73
CA PHE A 213 12.56 20.78 5.82
C PHE A 213 11.48 21.01 4.77
N LYS A 214 10.65 19.99 4.53
CA LYS A 214 9.49 20.06 3.62
C LYS A 214 8.18 19.87 4.41
N PRO A 215 7.71 20.90 5.13
CA PRO A 215 6.52 20.79 5.99
C PRO A 215 5.24 20.49 5.19
N ASP A 216 5.09 21.02 3.97
CA ASP A 216 3.90 20.73 3.14
C ASP A 216 3.83 19.25 2.73
N ALA A 217 4.99 18.58 2.53
CA ALA A 217 5.04 17.12 2.30
C ALA A 217 4.66 16.33 3.56
N THR A 218 5.06 16.85 4.73
CA THR A 218 4.73 16.28 6.04
C THR A 218 3.22 16.37 6.31
N ASP A 219 2.63 17.55 6.07
CA ASP A 219 1.19 17.77 6.24
C ASP A 219 0.40 16.86 5.29
N ASP A 220 0.83 16.76 4.03
CA ASP A 220 0.17 15.90 3.04
C ASP A 220 0.27 14.40 3.39
N LEU A 221 1.45 13.97 3.89
CA LEU A 221 1.62 12.63 4.45
C LEU A 221 0.65 12.36 5.60
N LEU A 222 0.58 13.26 6.58
CA LEU A 222 -0.25 13.09 7.78
C LEU A 222 -1.75 13.11 7.44
N ASP A 223 -2.18 14.02 6.57
CA ASP A 223 -3.57 14.10 6.11
C ASP A 223 -3.97 12.79 5.42
N LYS A 224 -3.10 12.25 4.55
CA LYS A 224 -3.33 10.98 3.89
C LYS A 224 -3.39 9.83 4.90
N LEU A 225 -2.41 9.69 5.79
CA LEU A 225 -2.43 8.61 6.80
C LEU A 225 -3.69 8.67 7.68
N ASN A 226 -4.13 9.86 8.08
CA ASN A 226 -5.31 10.07 8.90
C ASN A 226 -6.64 9.83 8.15
N GLU A 227 -6.69 10.06 6.83
CA GLU A 227 -7.82 9.65 5.99
C GLU A 227 -7.87 8.12 5.83
N GLY A 228 -6.75 7.42 6.03
CA GLY A 228 -6.66 5.97 6.13
C GLY A 228 -6.09 5.32 4.87
N ARG A 229 -5.06 4.48 5.04
CA ARG A 229 -4.43 3.66 4.00
C ARG A 229 -4.09 2.31 4.60
N PHE A 230 -4.15 1.24 3.81
CA PHE A 230 -3.79 -0.09 4.31
C PHE A 230 -2.28 -0.35 4.26
N ILE A 231 -1.55 0.37 3.40
CA ILE A 231 -0.09 0.35 3.33
C ILE A 231 0.44 1.79 3.30
N TRP A 232 1.46 2.04 4.10
CA TRP A 232 2.37 3.17 3.96
C TRP A 232 3.78 2.64 3.64
N HIS A 233 4.26 2.97 2.45
CA HIS A 233 5.60 2.61 1.98
C HIS A 233 6.48 3.84 1.85
N TYR A 234 7.61 3.86 2.55
CA TYR A 234 8.61 4.91 2.43
C TYR A 234 9.82 4.44 1.61
N ILE A 235 10.33 5.29 0.71
CA ILE A 235 11.52 5.04 -0.11
C ILE A 235 12.48 6.22 0.06
N GLY A 236 13.65 5.99 0.63
CA GLY A 236 14.62 7.07 0.85
C GLY A 236 15.58 6.83 2.00
N HIS A 237 16.24 7.89 2.44
CA HIS A 237 17.12 7.85 3.62
C HIS A 237 16.30 7.94 4.90
N GLY A 238 16.83 7.37 5.97
CA GLY A 238 16.14 7.35 7.25
C GLY A 238 17.07 6.91 8.36
N CYS A 239 16.59 7.10 9.58
CA CYS A 239 17.16 6.54 10.78
C CYS A 239 16.03 6.05 11.69
N GLU A 240 16.37 5.68 12.92
CA GLU A 240 15.45 5.06 13.87
C GLU A 240 14.29 5.98 14.28
N PHE A 241 14.35 7.29 14.00
CA PHE A 241 13.35 8.26 14.43
C PHE A 241 13.01 9.36 13.40
N VAL A 242 13.66 9.39 12.23
CA VAL A 242 13.37 10.36 11.13
C VAL A 242 13.36 9.67 9.77
N LEU A 243 12.41 10.04 8.92
CA LEU A 243 12.42 9.75 7.48
C LEU A 243 12.83 11.01 6.70
N GLY A 244 13.90 10.92 5.91
CA GLY A 244 14.45 11.98 5.06
C GLY A 244 15.23 13.05 5.84
N ASP A 245 16.21 13.66 5.18
CA ASP A 245 16.91 14.85 5.71
C ASP A 245 15.94 16.05 5.82
N GLU A 246 14.89 16.01 5.01
CA GLU A 246 13.82 16.99 4.84
C GLU A 246 12.74 16.87 5.93
N ASN A 247 12.89 15.93 6.86
CA ASN A 247 12.03 15.72 8.03
C ASN A 247 10.57 15.36 7.69
N TYR A 248 10.34 14.48 6.69
CA TYR A 248 9.00 14.07 6.26
C TYR A 248 8.19 13.43 7.39
N PHE A 249 8.85 12.62 8.23
CA PHE A 249 8.24 12.06 9.43
C PHE A 249 9.28 11.88 10.52
N LYS A 250 9.07 12.54 11.66
CA LYS A 250 9.91 12.40 12.85
C LYS A 250 9.07 12.05 14.05
N THR A 251 9.33 10.90 14.66
CA THR A 251 8.44 10.32 15.69
C THR A 251 8.19 11.29 16.85
N ALA A 252 9.24 11.96 17.33
CA ALA A 252 9.16 12.93 18.43
C ALA A 252 8.26 14.14 18.14
N GLU A 253 7.97 14.44 16.87
CA GLU A 253 7.18 15.60 16.44
C GLU A 253 5.83 15.18 15.86
N HIS A 254 5.79 14.14 15.03
CA HIS A 254 4.66 13.82 14.16
C HIS A 254 3.84 12.61 14.63
N LEU A 255 4.38 11.71 15.46
CA LEU A 255 3.64 10.52 15.92
C LEU A 255 2.32 10.90 16.62
N SER A 256 2.37 11.94 17.45
CA SER A 256 1.19 12.44 18.16
C SER A 256 0.08 13.04 17.28
N LEU A 257 0.38 13.27 15.99
CA LEU A 257 -0.54 13.82 14.99
C LEU A 257 -1.27 12.72 14.22
N LEU A 258 -0.90 11.44 14.40
CA LEU A 258 -1.64 10.32 13.87
C LEU A 258 -2.95 10.11 14.63
N ASN A 259 -4.01 9.83 13.88
CA ASN A 259 -5.38 9.59 14.34
C ASN A 259 -6.06 8.59 13.40
N ASN A 260 -5.55 7.37 13.36
CA ASN A 260 -6.04 6.26 12.53
C ASN A 260 -6.30 4.96 13.33
N PRO A 261 -6.91 5.00 14.53
CA PRO A 261 -7.01 3.82 15.41
C PRO A 261 -7.82 2.66 14.80
N GLU A 262 -8.74 2.97 13.88
CA GLU A 262 -9.60 2.01 13.18
C GLU A 262 -9.04 1.58 11.81
N ASN A 263 -7.97 2.24 11.33
CA ASN A 263 -7.41 2.10 9.97
C ASN A 263 -5.88 1.95 10.07
N LEU A 264 -5.43 0.91 10.78
CA LEU A 264 -4.01 0.66 11.00
C LEU A 264 -3.35 0.17 9.69
N PHE A 265 -2.27 0.80 9.28
CA PHE A 265 -1.54 0.43 8.05
C PHE A 265 -0.47 -0.62 8.32
N LEU A 266 -0.07 -1.35 7.27
CA LEU A 266 1.26 -1.94 7.20
C LEU A 266 2.28 -0.84 6.90
N PHE A 267 3.24 -0.66 7.80
CA PHE A 267 4.35 0.26 7.59
C PHE A 267 5.52 -0.46 6.94
N THR A 268 6.01 0.02 5.81
CA THR A 268 7.16 -0.58 5.12
C THR A 268 8.14 0.51 4.74
N THR A 269 9.43 0.23 4.83
CA THR A 269 10.46 1.21 4.47
C THR A 269 11.54 0.58 3.60
N ALA A 270 11.73 1.07 2.39
CA ALA A 270 12.95 0.85 1.60
C ALA A 270 14.07 1.78 2.09
N SER A 271 14.42 1.68 3.39
CA SER A 271 15.31 2.59 4.10
C SER A 271 16.08 1.87 5.22
N GLY A 272 17.27 2.39 5.54
CA GLY A 272 18.15 1.81 6.56
C GLY A 272 17.73 2.21 7.97
N ASP A 273 18.02 1.34 8.94
CA ASP A 273 17.94 1.58 10.40
C ASP A 273 16.54 1.91 10.98
N VAL A 274 15.52 2.19 10.18
CA VAL A 274 14.15 2.52 10.65
C VAL A 274 13.55 1.42 11.53
N GLY A 275 13.96 0.17 11.32
CA GLY A 275 13.53 -1.02 12.06
C GLY A 275 14.58 -1.55 13.03
N HIS A 276 15.53 -0.73 13.51
CA HIS A 276 16.57 -1.14 14.46
C HIS A 276 16.01 -1.40 15.88
N TYR A 277 15.17 -2.42 16.00
CA TYR A 277 14.45 -2.78 17.23
C TYR A 277 15.36 -3.28 18.36
N SER A 278 16.59 -3.66 18.02
CA SER A 278 17.57 -4.20 18.97
C SER A 278 18.35 -3.13 19.74
N ASP A 279 18.07 -1.85 19.50
CA ASP A 279 18.74 -0.77 20.22
C ASP A 279 18.37 -0.80 21.72
N PRO A 280 19.36 -0.73 22.63
CA PRO A 280 19.12 -0.79 24.07
C PRO A 280 18.67 0.54 24.69
N GLU A 281 18.85 1.68 24.00
CA GLU A 281 18.58 3.02 24.51
C GLU A 281 17.22 3.57 24.08
N TYR A 282 16.72 3.18 22.90
CA TYR A 282 15.48 3.72 22.36
C TYR A 282 14.67 2.70 21.54
N ASP A 283 13.38 3.02 21.38
CA ASP A 283 12.49 2.32 20.48
C ASP A 283 12.58 2.93 19.08
N CYS A 284 12.76 2.10 18.06
CA CYS A 284 12.79 2.58 16.69
C CYS A 284 11.38 2.97 16.21
N MET A 285 11.29 3.69 15.10
CA MET A 285 10.03 4.17 14.53
C MET A 285 9.05 3.02 14.28
N ALA A 286 9.56 1.88 13.81
CA ALA A 286 8.74 0.70 13.55
C ALA A 286 8.11 0.12 14.83
N GLU A 287 8.79 0.19 15.99
CA GLU A 287 8.24 -0.19 17.31
C GLU A 287 7.24 0.87 17.81
N GLN A 288 7.59 2.15 17.70
CA GLN A 288 6.74 3.24 18.18
C GLN A 288 5.39 3.30 17.45
N LEU A 289 5.36 3.06 16.14
CA LEU A 289 4.12 3.01 15.36
C LEU A 289 3.22 1.83 15.76
N LEU A 290 3.80 0.69 16.15
CA LEU A 290 3.05 -0.51 16.52
C LEU A 290 2.26 -0.31 17.82
N PHE A 291 2.85 0.41 18.78
CA PHE A 291 2.30 0.59 20.13
C PHE A 291 1.71 1.98 20.39
N TYR A 292 1.57 2.81 19.36
CA TYR A 292 0.95 4.13 19.53
C TYR A 292 -0.58 4.02 19.66
N GLU A 293 -1.16 4.34 20.82
CA GLU A 293 -2.57 4.07 21.15
C GLU A 293 -3.61 4.71 20.20
N ASN A 294 -3.33 5.88 19.62
CA ASN A 294 -4.29 6.61 18.78
C ASN A 294 -4.12 6.36 17.26
N GLY A 295 -3.36 5.34 16.86
CA GLY A 295 -3.16 5.02 15.45
C GLY A 295 -1.91 4.20 15.20
N GLY A 296 -1.21 4.53 14.12
CA GLY A 296 0.04 3.87 13.74
C GLY A 296 -0.20 2.63 12.88
N SER A 297 0.64 1.62 13.07
CA SER A 297 0.70 0.43 12.22
C SER A 297 0.16 -0.82 12.91
N ILE A 298 -0.36 -1.75 12.10
CA ILE A 298 -0.71 -3.12 12.58
C ILE A 298 0.48 -4.07 12.46
N ALA A 299 1.41 -3.78 11.55
CA ALA A 299 2.69 -4.44 11.42
C ALA A 299 3.68 -3.49 10.74
N SER A 300 4.97 -3.73 10.93
CA SER A 300 6.05 -2.98 10.29
C SER A 300 7.06 -3.92 9.63
N ILE A 301 7.56 -3.58 8.44
CA ILE A 301 8.67 -4.25 7.76
C ILE A 301 9.74 -3.22 7.41
N SER A 302 10.81 -3.24 8.19
CA SER A 302 11.89 -2.25 8.12
C SER A 302 13.24 -2.90 8.35
N ALA A 303 14.29 -2.27 7.83
CA ALA A 303 15.65 -2.77 7.98
C ALA A 303 16.19 -2.47 9.39
N THR A 304 16.89 -3.43 9.98
CA THR A 304 17.62 -3.27 11.25
C THR A 304 18.97 -2.57 11.10
N GLY A 305 19.38 -2.27 9.86
CA GLY A 305 20.70 -1.72 9.54
C GLY A 305 20.73 -1.06 8.17
N SER A 306 21.90 -0.58 7.77
CA SER A 306 22.14 0.00 6.44
C SER A 306 21.85 -1.00 5.30
N CYS A 307 21.06 -0.53 4.33
CA CYS A 307 20.63 -1.28 3.14
C CYS A 307 20.89 -0.50 1.84
N GLY A 308 20.79 -1.16 0.68
CA GLY A 308 21.00 -0.59 -0.65
C GLY A 308 19.68 -0.40 -1.42
N GLY A 309 19.48 0.80 -1.97
CA GLY A 309 18.19 1.16 -2.58
C GLY A 309 17.77 0.31 -3.80
N ASN A 310 18.71 -0.16 -4.63
CA ASN A 310 18.38 -1.07 -5.74
C ASN A 310 17.84 -2.42 -5.26
N ASP A 311 18.49 -3.02 -4.25
CA ASP A 311 18.04 -4.27 -3.65
C ASP A 311 16.72 -4.07 -2.89
N ASN A 312 16.54 -2.93 -2.21
CA ASN A 312 15.27 -2.57 -1.58
C ASN A 312 14.12 -2.49 -2.58
N ASN A 313 14.30 -1.77 -3.69
CA ASN A 313 13.28 -1.63 -4.72
C ASN A 313 12.93 -3.01 -5.33
N THR A 314 13.93 -3.85 -5.57
CA THR A 314 13.73 -5.21 -6.08
C THR A 314 12.95 -6.08 -5.09
N LEU A 315 13.33 -6.03 -3.81
CA LEU A 315 12.66 -6.76 -2.73
C LEU A 315 11.20 -6.32 -2.57
N PHE A 316 10.95 -5.02 -2.42
CA PHE A 316 9.61 -4.51 -2.12
C PHE A 316 8.65 -4.61 -3.30
N ARG A 317 9.11 -4.48 -4.55
CA ARG A 317 8.27 -4.76 -5.72
C ARG A 317 7.76 -6.19 -5.72
N SER A 318 8.64 -7.16 -5.42
CA SER A 318 8.23 -8.57 -5.27
C SER A 318 7.29 -8.75 -4.08
N PHE A 319 7.62 -8.18 -2.92
CA PHE A 319 6.78 -8.25 -1.73
C PHE A 319 5.37 -7.70 -1.98
N PHE A 320 5.24 -6.57 -2.67
CA PHE A 320 3.94 -5.97 -2.97
C PHE A 320 3.14 -6.80 -3.97
N VAL A 321 3.77 -7.42 -4.97
CA VAL A 321 3.09 -8.41 -5.81
C VAL A 321 2.55 -9.55 -4.96
N ASN A 322 3.38 -10.11 -4.06
CA ASN A 322 3.01 -11.23 -3.21
C ASN A 322 1.84 -10.90 -2.25
N ILE A 323 1.88 -9.74 -1.57
CA ILE A 323 0.88 -9.39 -0.56
C ILE A 323 -0.40 -8.79 -1.17
N ILE A 324 -0.31 -8.01 -2.24
CA ILE A 324 -1.47 -7.32 -2.83
C ILE A 324 -2.11 -8.17 -3.93
N ASN A 325 -1.30 -8.63 -4.89
CA ASN A 325 -1.81 -9.28 -6.09
C ASN A 325 -2.02 -10.78 -5.86
N GLU A 326 -1.10 -11.45 -5.16
CA GLU A 326 -1.18 -12.88 -4.83
C GLU A 326 -1.82 -13.14 -3.47
N ARG A 327 -2.05 -12.08 -2.67
CA ARG A 327 -2.82 -12.10 -1.42
C ARG A 327 -2.25 -13.04 -0.36
N MET A 328 -0.92 -13.23 -0.36
CA MET A 328 -0.21 -14.00 0.67
C MET A 328 -0.34 -13.35 2.05
N ASN A 329 -0.04 -14.08 3.13
CA ASN A 329 0.16 -13.47 4.44
C ASN A 329 1.53 -12.77 4.50
N LEU A 330 1.76 -11.93 5.52
CA LEU A 330 2.98 -11.14 5.67
C LEU A 330 4.26 -11.98 5.64
N GLY A 331 4.28 -13.07 6.41
CA GLY A 331 5.43 -13.93 6.57
C GLY A 331 5.81 -14.62 5.26
N THR A 332 4.85 -15.27 4.61
CA THR A 332 5.05 -15.94 3.32
C THR A 332 5.44 -14.93 2.24
N ALA A 333 4.80 -13.75 2.19
CA ALA A 333 5.11 -12.72 1.20
C ALA A 333 6.55 -12.21 1.32
N LEU A 334 7.00 -11.92 2.55
CA LEU A 334 8.36 -11.43 2.79
C LEU A 334 9.40 -12.55 2.58
N LEU A 335 9.12 -13.76 3.03
CA LEU A 335 9.99 -14.92 2.81
C LEU A 335 10.22 -15.13 1.31
N ASP A 336 9.15 -15.22 0.52
CA ASP A 336 9.25 -15.39 -0.92
C ASP A 336 10.02 -14.24 -1.57
N ALA A 337 9.73 -12.99 -1.19
CA ALA A 337 10.46 -11.83 -1.71
C ALA A 337 11.96 -11.87 -1.39
N LYS A 338 12.35 -12.33 -0.18
CA LYS A 338 13.76 -12.48 0.21
C LYS A 338 14.49 -13.52 -0.65
N LEU A 339 13.81 -14.59 -1.04
CA LEU A 339 14.40 -15.74 -1.74
C LEU A 339 14.35 -15.61 -3.26
N ASN A 340 13.27 -15.03 -3.80
CA ASN A 340 12.91 -15.16 -5.21
C ASN A 340 12.87 -13.84 -5.98
N SER A 341 12.95 -12.67 -5.32
CA SER A 341 12.92 -11.36 -6.00
C SER A 341 14.16 -11.09 -6.88
N GLY A 342 15.28 -11.74 -6.57
CA GLY A 342 16.59 -11.44 -7.15
C GLY A 342 17.36 -10.31 -6.45
N ALA A 343 16.80 -9.70 -5.40
CA ALA A 343 17.54 -8.81 -4.51
C ALA A 343 18.66 -9.57 -3.78
N SER A 344 19.78 -8.90 -3.47
CA SER A 344 20.84 -9.51 -2.67
C SER A 344 20.32 -9.88 -1.28
N TYR A 345 20.40 -11.15 -0.90
CA TYR A 345 19.99 -11.59 0.43
C TYR A 345 20.80 -10.93 1.57
N SER A 346 22.05 -10.50 1.33
CA SER A 346 22.79 -9.73 2.32
C SER A 346 22.10 -8.42 2.71
N ASN A 347 21.29 -7.88 1.80
CA ASN A 347 20.39 -6.75 2.00
C ASN A 347 19.05 -7.22 2.59
N SER A 348 18.40 -8.18 1.93
CA SER A 348 17.04 -8.61 2.28
C SER A 348 16.93 -9.18 3.70
N ARG A 349 17.98 -9.82 4.22
CA ARG A 349 18.02 -10.34 5.60
C ARG A 349 17.88 -9.27 6.69
N LEU A 350 18.14 -8.00 6.36
CA LEU A 350 18.01 -6.91 7.33
C LEU A 350 16.54 -6.56 7.61
N TYR A 351 15.63 -6.96 6.73
CA TYR A 351 14.20 -6.68 6.85
C TYR A 351 13.53 -7.70 7.75
N ASN A 352 12.91 -7.22 8.83
CA ASN A 352 12.22 -8.06 9.81
C ASN A 352 10.75 -7.66 9.88
N ILE A 353 9.87 -8.62 10.19
CA ILE A 353 8.47 -8.34 10.50
C ILE A 353 8.37 -8.01 11.98
N LEU A 354 8.02 -6.76 12.29
CA LEU A 354 7.53 -6.37 13.60
C LEU A 354 6.00 -6.45 13.58
N GLY A 355 5.48 -7.59 14.02
CA GLY A 355 4.11 -8.02 13.95
C GLY A 355 4.01 -9.54 13.85
N ASP A 356 2.81 -10.02 13.59
CA ASP A 356 2.53 -11.44 13.45
C ASP A 356 2.66 -11.87 11.97
N PRO A 357 3.52 -12.87 11.66
CA PRO A 357 3.78 -13.29 10.29
C PRO A 357 2.55 -13.93 9.61
N LEU A 358 1.56 -14.43 10.34
CA LEU A 358 0.36 -15.04 9.77
C LEU A 358 -0.72 -14.03 9.38
N MET A 359 -0.52 -12.74 9.67
CA MET A 359 -1.51 -11.72 9.33
C MET A 359 -1.67 -11.54 7.82
N PHE A 360 -2.92 -11.44 7.39
CA PHE A 360 -3.28 -11.03 6.03
C PHE A 360 -3.58 -9.53 6.02
N ILE A 361 -2.68 -8.76 5.42
CA ILE A 361 -2.88 -7.33 5.15
C ILE A 361 -3.23 -7.17 3.67
N ASN A 362 -4.42 -7.65 3.33
CA ASN A 362 -4.88 -7.73 1.95
C ASN A 362 -5.90 -6.64 1.66
N PRO A 363 -5.87 -6.04 0.45
CA PRO A 363 -6.98 -5.21 0.00
C PRO A 363 -8.26 -6.06 -0.15
N PRO A 364 -9.43 -5.45 -0.35
CA PRO A 364 -10.64 -6.17 -0.73
C PRO A 364 -10.39 -7.11 -1.91
N GLU A 365 -11.14 -8.21 -2.01
CA GLU A 365 -11.13 -8.99 -3.26
C GLU A 365 -11.57 -8.10 -4.42
N SER A 366 -11.00 -8.32 -5.61
CA SER A 366 -11.30 -7.47 -6.75
C SER A 366 -11.35 -8.20 -8.09
N ASP A 367 -12.09 -7.62 -9.03
CA ASP A 367 -12.16 -8.07 -10.41
C ASP A 367 -12.45 -6.93 -11.41
N SER A 368 -12.31 -7.22 -12.70
CA SER A 368 -12.62 -6.31 -13.79
C SER A 368 -14.06 -6.48 -14.32
N SER A 369 -15.05 -6.60 -13.42
CA SER A 369 -16.45 -6.88 -13.77
C SER A 369 -17.28 -5.69 -14.27
N ILE A 370 -16.73 -4.47 -14.23
CA ILE A 370 -17.44 -3.29 -14.75
C ILE A 370 -17.56 -3.39 -16.28
N THR A 371 -18.78 -3.21 -16.80
CA THR A 371 -19.05 -3.22 -18.24
C THR A 371 -19.71 -1.91 -18.65
N ILE A 372 -19.12 -1.21 -19.62
CA ILE A 372 -19.69 0.02 -20.17
C ILE A 372 -20.71 -0.34 -21.25
N THR A 373 -21.88 0.28 -21.23
CA THR A 373 -22.95 0.02 -22.20
C THR A 373 -22.48 0.32 -23.61
N GLY A 374 -22.62 -0.66 -24.50
CA GLY A 374 -22.14 -0.58 -25.89
C GLY A 374 -20.65 -0.83 -26.07
N ASN A 375 -19.85 -0.97 -25.00
CA ASN A 375 -18.41 -1.15 -25.02
C ASN A 375 -17.67 -0.21 -25.98
N PRO A 376 -17.84 1.13 -25.85
CA PRO A 376 -17.10 2.07 -26.68
C PRO A 376 -15.59 1.99 -26.38
N ASP A 377 -14.77 2.14 -27.42
CA ASP A 377 -13.31 2.22 -27.27
C ASP A 377 -12.86 3.55 -26.63
N THR A 378 -13.68 4.60 -26.71
CA THR A 378 -13.38 5.94 -26.21
C THR A 378 -14.66 6.67 -25.83
N LEU A 379 -14.64 7.35 -24.68
CA LEU A 379 -15.71 8.21 -24.21
C LEU A 379 -15.40 9.67 -24.55
N PHE A 380 -16.35 10.39 -25.12
CA PHE A 380 -16.16 11.79 -25.50
C PHE A 380 -16.73 12.73 -24.44
N ALA A 381 -16.09 13.88 -24.25
CA ALA A 381 -16.66 14.93 -23.39
C ALA A 381 -18.09 15.28 -23.80
N GLY A 382 -18.97 15.38 -22.81
CA GLY A 382 -20.41 15.59 -22.98
C GLY A 382 -21.23 14.29 -23.12
N ASP A 383 -20.60 13.14 -23.35
CA ASP A 383 -21.31 11.85 -23.40
C ASP A 383 -21.94 11.52 -22.05
N PHE A 384 -23.16 11.00 -22.08
CA PHE A 384 -23.74 10.28 -20.96
C PHE A 384 -23.44 8.79 -21.11
N VAL A 385 -22.76 8.23 -20.12
CA VAL A 385 -22.21 6.88 -20.15
C VAL A 385 -22.90 6.05 -19.10
N GLU A 386 -23.55 4.97 -19.53
CA GLU A 386 -24.15 3.97 -18.63
C GLU A 386 -23.21 2.78 -18.48
N PHE A 387 -23.10 2.23 -17.28
CA PHE A 387 -22.32 1.04 -16.99
C PHE A 387 -23.06 0.12 -16.02
N SER A 388 -22.76 -1.17 -16.12
CA SER A 388 -23.23 -2.20 -15.19
C SER A 388 -22.08 -2.77 -14.39
N VAL A 389 -22.35 -3.14 -13.15
CA VAL A 389 -21.38 -3.71 -12.23
C VAL A 389 -21.95 -4.99 -11.63
N GLN A 390 -21.12 -6.03 -11.55
CA GLN A 390 -21.40 -7.26 -10.81
C GLN A 390 -20.58 -7.25 -9.53
N SER A 391 -21.23 -7.45 -8.38
CA SER A 391 -20.54 -7.56 -7.11
C SER A 391 -19.98 -8.96 -6.90
N GLY A 392 -18.77 -9.03 -6.33
CA GLY A 392 -18.09 -10.28 -6.00
C GLY A 392 -18.19 -10.69 -4.52
N ASN A 393 -17.34 -11.63 -4.12
CA ASN A 393 -17.18 -12.11 -2.73
C ASN A 393 -18.50 -12.58 -2.04
N GLY A 394 -19.48 -13.01 -2.84
CA GLY A 394 -20.80 -13.42 -2.35
C GLY A 394 -21.65 -12.28 -1.78
N ILE A 395 -21.29 -11.02 -2.03
CA ILE A 395 -22.07 -9.84 -1.65
C ILE A 395 -23.21 -9.70 -2.67
N THR A 396 -24.42 -10.09 -2.27
CA THR A 396 -25.62 -10.04 -3.12
C THR A 396 -26.50 -8.82 -2.83
N SER A 397 -26.27 -8.12 -1.73
CA SER A 397 -26.95 -6.86 -1.43
C SER A 397 -26.02 -5.96 -0.63
N GLY A 398 -26.19 -4.65 -0.76
CA GLY A 398 -25.34 -3.70 -0.04
C GLY A 398 -25.34 -2.31 -0.67
N THR A 399 -24.26 -1.59 -0.37
CA THR A 399 -24.00 -0.25 -0.91
C THR A 399 -22.73 -0.31 -1.75
N ALA A 400 -22.76 0.30 -2.92
CA ALA A 400 -21.59 0.54 -3.77
C ALA A 400 -21.27 2.03 -3.79
N HIS A 401 -20.01 2.36 -3.57
CA HIS A 401 -19.44 3.68 -3.83
C HIS A 401 -18.62 3.59 -5.12
N THR A 402 -18.96 4.38 -6.12
CA THR A 402 -18.24 4.38 -7.40
C THR A 402 -17.52 5.70 -7.63
N LEU A 403 -16.22 5.64 -7.87
CA LEU A 403 -15.36 6.75 -8.24
C LEU A 403 -14.93 6.61 -9.70
N ILE A 404 -14.94 7.72 -10.43
CA ILE A 404 -14.41 7.77 -11.80
C ILE A 404 -13.34 8.82 -11.86
N TYR A 405 -12.16 8.38 -12.30
CA TYR A 405 -10.96 9.17 -12.41
C TYR A 405 -10.73 9.52 -13.88
N GLU A 406 -10.31 10.77 -14.12
CA GLU A 406 -9.75 11.18 -15.41
C GLU A 406 -8.43 10.42 -15.69
N SER A 407 -7.85 10.64 -16.87
CA SER A 407 -6.61 9.96 -17.23
C SER A 407 -5.43 10.41 -16.37
N GLU A 408 -4.58 9.45 -16.01
CA GLU A 408 -3.23 9.74 -15.52
C GLU A 408 -2.43 10.56 -16.53
N TYR A 409 -1.57 11.44 -16.01
CA TYR A 409 -0.72 12.31 -16.83
C TYR A 409 0.75 12.20 -16.42
N ASP A 410 1.62 12.34 -17.42
CA ASP A 410 3.06 12.25 -17.24
C ASP A 410 3.62 13.62 -16.82
N ILE A 411 4.57 13.59 -15.89
CA ILE A 411 5.35 14.74 -15.47
C ILE A 411 6.82 14.44 -15.74
N HIS A 412 7.49 15.40 -16.39
CA HIS A 412 8.94 15.45 -16.50
C HIS A 412 9.46 16.49 -15.52
N TYR A 413 10.31 16.08 -14.59
CA TYR A 413 10.95 16.94 -13.61
C TYR A 413 12.44 17.03 -13.89
N GLU A 414 12.99 18.24 -13.82
CA GLU A 414 14.42 18.52 -13.96
C GLU A 414 14.90 19.43 -12.82
N ASN A 415 16.09 19.17 -12.30
CA ASN A 415 16.78 20.03 -11.36
C ASN A 415 18.28 20.13 -11.70
N SER A 416 18.89 21.26 -11.35
CA SER A 416 20.32 21.50 -11.55
C SER A 416 20.94 22.22 -10.35
N LEU A 417 21.99 21.61 -9.78
CA LEU A 417 22.74 22.16 -8.66
C LEU A 417 24.23 21.87 -8.84
N ASN A 418 25.10 22.89 -8.70
CA ASN A 418 26.56 22.73 -8.72
C ASN A 418 27.10 21.86 -9.89
N GLU A 419 26.65 22.12 -11.12
CA GLU A 419 27.00 21.36 -12.35
C GLU A 419 26.44 19.93 -12.42
N GLN A 420 25.66 19.48 -11.43
CA GLN A 420 24.89 18.25 -11.49
C GLN A 420 23.52 18.51 -12.10
N PHE A 421 23.01 17.51 -12.82
CA PHE A 421 21.69 17.51 -13.44
C PHE A 421 20.94 16.27 -12.97
N TYR A 422 19.72 16.47 -12.47
CA TYR A 422 18.79 15.42 -12.09
C TYR A 422 17.56 15.53 -12.99
N GLU A 423 17.10 14.40 -13.50
CA GLU A 423 15.84 14.30 -14.23
C GLU A 423 15.11 13.03 -13.83
N VAL A 424 13.77 13.09 -13.84
CA VAL A 424 12.91 11.94 -13.63
C VAL A 424 11.57 12.14 -14.31
N ASP A 425 11.08 11.09 -14.95
CA ASP A 425 9.72 11.00 -15.46
C ASP A 425 8.88 10.17 -14.48
N TYR A 426 7.67 10.65 -14.18
CA TYR A 426 6.72 9.91 -13.34
C TYR A 426 5.28 10.23 -13.73
N THR A 427 4.37 9.41 -13.22
CA THR A 427 2.93 9.53 -13.47
C THR A 427 2.21 10.06 -12.23
N LYS A 428 1.24 10.93 -12.44
CA LYS A 428 0.27 11.35 -11.41
C LYS A 428 -1.10 10.81 -11.74
N ASN A 429 -1.83 10.42 -10.68
CA ASN A 429 -3.24 10.10 -10.78
C ASN A 429 -4.02 11.29 -11.32
N GLY A 430 -4.97 11.03 -12.22
CA GLY A 430 -6.03 11.98 -12.51
C GLY A 430 -6.92 12.25 -11.30
N TYR A 431 -7.55 13.43 -11.25
CA TYR A 431 -8.60 13.72 -10.27
C TYR A 431 -9.84 12.85 -10.52
N PHE A 432 -10.55 12.49 -9.44
CA PHE A 432 -11.90 11.96 -9.60
C PHE A 432 -12.85 13.11 -9.96
N PHE A 433 -13.75 12.88 -10.92
CA PHE A 433 -14.77 13.86 -11.31
C PHE A 433 -16.19 13.38 -11.01
N TYR A 434 -16.35 12.11 -10.61
CA TYR A 434 -17.63 11.53 -10.25
C TYR A 434 -17.52 10.68 -8.99
N PHE A 435 -18.51 10.84 -8.10
CA PHE A 435 -18.76 9.97 -6.95
C PHE A 435 -20.25 9.57 -6.94
N GLY A 436 -20.51 8.28 -7.07
CA GLY A 436 -21.86 7.70 -7.05
C GLY A 436 -22.07 6.80 -5.85
N VAL A 437 -23.29 6.81 -5.30
CA VAL A 437 -23.74 5.86 -4.28
C VAL A 437 -24.92 5.07 -4.83
N THR A 438 -24.77 3.74 -4.90
CA THR A 438 -25.80 2.84 -5.42
C THR A 438 -26.15 1.79 -4.38
N PHE A 439 -27.44 1.54 -4.19
CA PHE A 439 -27.94 0.43 -3.38
C PHE A 439 -28.33 -0.71 -4.32
N PHE A 440 -27.97 -1.95 -3.96
CA PHE A 440 -28.23 -3.14 -4.77
C PHE A 440 -28.71 -4.30 -3.90
N ASP A 441 -29.53 -5.19 -4.47
CA ASP A 441 -30.14 -6.33 -3.78
C ASP A 441 -30.14 -7.65 -4.57
N GLU A 442 -29.54 -7.68 -5.76
CA GLU A 442 -29.38 -8.89 -6.59
C GLU A 442 -27.92 -9.14 -7.04
N GLY A 443 -26.95 -8.56 -6.34
CA GLY A 443 -25.53 -8.70 -6.64
C GLY A 443 -25.08 -7.95 -7.90
N GLU A 444 -25.97 -7.17 -8.51
CA GLU A 444 -25.69 -6.36 -9.68
C GLU A 444 -26.38 -5.00 -9.58
N PHE A 445 -25.84 -4.01 -10.29
CA PHE A 445 -26.49 -2.72 -10.45
C PHE A 445 -26.06 -2.01 -11.74
N GLN A 446 -26.84 -1.01 -12.13
CA GLN A 446 -26.53 -0.09 -13.22
C GLN A 446 -26.40 1.33 -12.69
N ALA A 447 -25.49 2.09 -13.25
CA ALA A 447 -25.29 3.50 -12.95
C ALA A 447 -24.82 4.22 -14.22
N GLY A 448 -24.71 5.55 -14.15
CA GLY A 448 -24.20 6.32 -15.26
C GLY A 448 -23.65 7.67 -14.82
N PHE A 449 -22.84 8.26 -15.68
CA PHE A 449 -22.16 9.52 -15.45
C PHE A 449 -22.06 10.32 -16.75
N THR A 450 -21.82 11.62 -16.64
CA THR A 450 -21.49 12.47 -17.80
C THR A 450 -20.01 12.74 -17.79
N VAL A 451 -19.35 12.58 -18.94
CA VAL A 451 -17.94 12.95 -19.12
C VAL A 451 -17.83 14.49 -19.13
N PRO A 452 -17.14 15.12 -18.17
CA PRO A 452 -16.98 16.58 -18.17
C PRO A 452 -16.10 17.06 -19.33
N GLU A 453 -16.23 18.34 -19.68
CA GLU A 453 -15.38 18.97 -20.70
C GLU A 453 -14.00 19.34 -20.16
N ASP A 454 -13.85 19.45 -18.84
CA ASP A 454 -12.68 19.95 -18.12
C ASP A 454 -11.96 18.85 -17.32
N ILE A 455 -11.64 17.74 -17.99
CA ILE A 455 -10.84 16.64 -17.45
C ILE A 455 -9.54 16.45 -18.22
N ASN A 456 -8.57 15.77 -17.60
CA ASN A 456 -7.43 15.21 -18.31
C ASN A 456 -7.87 14.07 -19.24
N PHE A 457 -7.88 14.37 -20.53
CA PHE A 457 -8.10 13.40 -21.61
C PHE A 457 -6.89 12.48 -21.77
N GLY A 458 -7.11 11.26 -22.27
CA GLY A 458 -6.07 10.24 -22.40
C GLY A 458 -6.65 8.83 -22.40
N ASP A 459 -5.79 7.83 -22.31
CA ASP A 459 -6.11 6.40 -22.32
C ASP A 459 -5.80 5.71 -20.99
N ARG A 460 -5.72 6.47 -19.89
CA ARG A 460 -5.38 5.97 -18.54
C ARG A 460 -6.39 6.39 -17.49
N GLY A 461 -7.64 6.60 -17.87
CA GLY A 461 -8.74 6.81 -16.93
C GLY A 461 -9.14 5.50 -16.24
N ARG A 462 -9.88 5.59 -15.14
CA ARG A 462 -10.43 4.39 -14.47
C ARG A 462 -11.76 4.61 -13.79
N ILE A 463 -12.49 3.50 -13.63
CA ILE A 463 -13.65 3.38 -12.74
C ILE A 463 -13.26 2.44 -11.62
N LEU A 464 -13.46 2.86 -10.37
CA LEU A 464 -13.35 2.01 -9.18
C LEU A 464 -14.71 1.98 -8.48
N SER A 465 -15.18 0.79 -8.10
CA SER A 465 -16.44 0.61 -7.40
C SER A 465 -16.24 -0.27 -6.17
N TYR A 466 -16.29 0.34 -4.98
CA TYR A 466 -16.16 -0.34 -3.69
C TYR A 466 -17.54 -0.74 -3.17
N HIS A 467 -17.77 -2.04 -3.02
CA HIS A 467 -19.02 -2.62 -2.58
C HIS A 467 -18.86 -3.15 -1.17
N PHE A 468 -19.83 -2.88 -0.31
CA PHE A 468 -19.77 -3.36 1.06
C PHE A 468 -21.14 -3.71 1.62
N ASN A 469 -21.14 -4.68 2.54
CA ASN A 469 -22.28 -5.03 3.35
C ASN A 469 -21.87 -5.13 4.82
N ASN A 470 -22.22 -4.10 5.60
CA ASN A 470 -21.92 -4.04 7.03
C ASN A 470 -22.54 -5.19 7.83
N GLY A 471 -23.67 -5.76 7.39
CA GLY A 471 -24.31 -6.89 8.05
C GLY A 471 -23.59 -8.22 7.81
N GLN A 472 -22.77 -8.32 6.77
CA GLN A 472 -21.95 -9.49 6.45
C GLN A 472 -20.47 -9.29 6.79
N ASN A 473 -20.07 -8.06 7.13
CA ASN A 473 -18.68 -7.63 7.27
C ASN A 473 -17.82 -8.01 6.06
N LYS A 474 -18.33 -7.71 4.86
CA LYS A 474 -17.67 -8.04 3.59
C LYS A 474 -17.58 -6.83 2.70
N ASP A 475 -16.48 -6.79 1.97
CA ASP A 475 -16.24 -5.85 0.89
C ASP A 475 -15.66 -6.50 -0.38
N PHE A 476 -15.72 -5.74 -1.47
CA PHE A 476 -15.26 -6.12 -2.79
C PHE A 476 -15.00 -4.87 -3.64
N VAL A 477 -14.04 -4.93 -4.57
CA VAL A 477 -13.76 -3.85 -5.53
C VAL A 477 -13.94 -4.34 -6.96
N SER A 478 -14.88 -3.77 -7.69
CA SER A 478 -14.93 -3.91 -9.16
C SER A 478 -14.20 -2.73 -9.79
N TYR A 479 -13.41 -2.96 -10.84
CA TYR A 479 -12.73 -1.87 -11.56
C TYR A 479 -12.84 -1.96 -13.08
N TYR A 480 -12.59 -0.84 -13.75
CA TYR A 480 -12.38 -0.75 -15.20
C TYR A 480 -11.14 0.11 -15.46
N TYR A 481 -10.12 -0.47 -16.10
CA TYR A 481 -8.92 0.22 -16.55
C TYR A 481 -8.30 -0.56 -17.71
N PRO A 482 -7.77 0.10 -18.75
CA PRO A 482 -7.82 1.55 -18.99
C PRO A 482 -9.19 2.04 -19.51
N LEU A 483 -9.55 3.27 -19.14
CA LEU A 483 -10.67 4.02 -19.71
C LEU A 483 -10.17 5.20 -20.54
N SER A 484 -10.58 5.27 -21.81
CA SER A 484 -10.14 6.33 -22.71
C SER A 484 -11.15 7.48 -22.75
N PHE A 485 -10.65 8.71 -22.57
CA PHE A 485 -11.40 9.95 -22.71
C PHE A 485 -10.83 10.80 -23.84
N ALA A 486 -11.69 11.41 -24.64
CA ALA A 486 -11.30 12.35 -25.70
C ALA A 486 -12.15 13.63 -25.67
N GLU A 487 -11.57 14.72 -26.19
CA GLU A 487 -12.28 15.96 -26.48
C GLU A 487 -13.50 15.68 -27.35
N PRO A 488 -14.56 16.53 -27.30
CA PRO A 488 -15.74 16.32 -28.11
C PRO A 488 -15.33 16.13 -29.57
N THR A 489 -15.96 15.19 -30.26
CA THR A 489 -15.80 15.15 -31.72
C THR A 489 -16.28 16.50 -32.24
N GLN A 490 -15.36 17.34 -32.75
CA GLN A 490 -15.77 18.36 -33.69
C GLN A 490 -16.38 17.60 -34.85
N VAL A 491 -17.70 17.51 -34.88
CA VAL A 491 -18.40 17.37 -36.13
C VAL A 491 -18.04 18.65 -36.86
N ASP A 492 -16.95 18.63 -37.61
CA ASP A 492 -16.75 19.54 -38.72
C ASP A 492 -18.07 19.44 -39.49
N PRO A 493 -18.91 20.49 -39.52
CA PRO A 493 -20.12 20.47 -40.31
C PRO A 493 -19.63 20.61 -41.74
N GLY A 494 -18.99 19.53 -42.25
CA GLY A 494 -18.01 19.60 -43.31
C GLY A 494 -18.58 20.43 -44.42
N ASP A 495 -17.83 21.49 -44.81
CA ASP A 495 -18.26 22.57 -45.69
C ASP A 495 -19.69 22.37 -46.19
N ILE A 496 -20.69 22.86 -45.44
CA ILE A 496 -22.03 22.96 -46.01
C ILE A 496 -21.89 23.96 -47.16
N GLU A 497 -21.61 23.44 -48.36
CA GLU A 497 -21.75 24.17 -49.62
C GLU A 497 -23.23 24.54 -49.69
N LEU A 498 -23.53 25.74 -49.21
CA LEU A 498 -24.78 26.41 -49.49
C LEU A 498 -24.77 26.71 -50.99
N ASP A 499 -25.27 25.77 -51.77
CA ASP A 499 -25.58 25.99 -53.16
C ASP A 499 -26.65 27.09 -53.23
N VAL A 500 -26.22 28.30 -53.55
CA VAL A 500 -27.13 29.41 -53.79
C VAL A 500 -27.77 29.19 -55.16
N ILE A 501 -28.89 28.45 -55.18
CA ILE A 501 -29.57 28.04 -56.43
C ILE A 501 -30.10 29.27 -57.22
N SER A 502 -30.31 30.43 -56.59
CA SER A 502 -30.49 31.69 -57.31
C SER A 502 -30.36 32.93 -56.41
N ILE A 503 -29.68 33.96 -56.92
CA ILE A 503 -29.79 35.35 -56.44
C ILE A 503 -30.55 36.12 -57.52
N SER A 504 -31.81 36.48 -57.25
CA SER A 504 -32.52 37.44 -58.09
C SER A 504 -32.08 38.86 -57.71
N THR A 505 -31.37 39.52 -58.61
CA THR A 505 -30.94 40.90 -58.50
C THR A 505 -32.13 41.88 -58.56
N TYR A 506 -32.46 42.47 -57.41
CA TYR A 506 -32.97 43.85 -57.18
C TYR A 506 -34.32 44.31 -57.82
N PRO A 507 -35.07 45.27 -57.21
CA PRO A 507 -34.56 46.28 -56.28
C PRO A 507 -35.22 46.41 -54.90
N ASN A 508 -34.34 46.59 -53.89
CA ASN A 508 -34.52 47.13 -52.54
C ASN A 508 -34.57 46.10 -51.37
N PRO A 509 -33.46 45.86 -50.62
CA PRO A 509 -33.37 44.80 -49.61
C PRO A 509 -33.59 45.29 -48.16
N PHE A 510 -34.43 46.29 -47.89
CA PHE A 510 -34.68 46.71 -46.50
C PHE A 510 -36.16 47.04 -46.24
N GLN A 511 -36.96 46.00 -46.00
CA GLN A 511 -38.17 46.11 -45.17
C GLN A 511 -37.99 45.22 -43.93
N SER A 512 -38.52 45.66 -42.79
CA SER A 512 -38.43 45.01 -41.46
C SER A 512 -39.03 43.59 -41.37
N ASN A 513 -39.47 43.03 -42.50
CA ASN A 513 -40.31 41.85 -42.58
C ASN A 513 -39.69 40.79 -43.52
N THR A 514 -38.43 40.97 -43.95
CA THR A 514 -37.74 39.98 -44.81
C THR A 514 -37.58 38.67 -44.05
N LYS A 515 -38.25 37.61 -44.51
CA LYS A 515 -38.03 36.24 -44.06
C LYS A 515 -37.14 35.53 -45.08
N ILE A 516 -36.06 34.92 -44.60
CA ILE A 516 -35.25 33.99 -45.37
C ILE A 516 -35.53 32.60 -44.80
N SER A 517 -35.76 31.61 -45.67
CA SER A 517 -36.04 30.24 -45.27
C SER A 517 -35.21 29.29 -46.11
N TYR A 518 -34.64 28.28 -45.48
CA TYR A 518 -33.89 27.18 -46.11
C TYR A 518 -34.36 25.86 -45.50
N TYR A 519 -34.21 24.77 -46.26
CA TYR A 519 -34.47 23.42 -45.81
C TYR A 519 -33.15 22.70 -45.57
N LEU A 520 -32.98 22.12 -44.39
CA LEU A 520 -31.91 21.17 -44.10
C LEU A 520 -32.36 19.75 -44.48
N PRO A 521 -31.43 18.84 -44.85
CA PRO A 521 -31.77 17.50 -45.33
C PRO A 521 -32.42 16.56 -44.29
N ASP A 522 -32.42 16.93 -43.02
CA ASP A 522 -32.75 16.07 -41.87
C ASP A 522 -33.99 16.52 -41.06
N GLN A 523 -34.83 17.40 -41.63
CA GLN A 523 -36.12 17.83 -41.05
C GLN A 523 -36.09 18.54 -39.68
N THR A 524 -34.97 19.12 -39.28
CA THR A 524 -34.93 20.03 -38.12
C THR A 524 -35.20 21.47 -38.58
N ASN A 525 -36.29 22.10 -38.11
CA ASN A 525 -36.57 23.51 -38.42
C ASN A 525 -35.70 24.42 -37.54
N VAL A 526 -34.82 25.21 -38.16
CA VAL A 526 -34.10 26.31 -37.49
C VAL A 526 -34.76 27.65 -37.86
N GLU A 527 -35.27 28.39 -36.87
CA GLU A 527 -35.90 29.69 -37.08
C GLU A 527 -34.91 30.82 -36.74
N LEU A 528 -34.35 31.49 -37.75
CA LEU A 528 -33.47 32.64 -37.58
C LEU A 528 -34.26 33.95 -37.67
N SER A 529 -34.31 34.70 -36.57
CA SER A 529 -34.87 36.06 -36.53
C SER A 529 -33.73 37.08 -36.66
N VAL A 530 -33.65 37.75 -37.80
CA VAL A 530 -32.68 38.85 -38.02
C VAL A 530 -33.28 40.15 -37.51
N TYR A 531 -32.71 40.71 -36.45
CA TYR A 531 -33.04 42.05 -35.97
C TYR A 531 -31.96 43.04 -36.43
N ASN A 532 -32.37 44.15 -37.02
CA ASN A 532 -31.46 45.27 -37.29
C ASN A 532 -31.24 46.03 -35.97
N ILE A 533 -29.99 46.22 -35.55
CA ILE A 533 -29.62 47.07 -34.40
C ILE A 533 -29.55 48.53 -34.87
#